data_AF-A0A843G8I8-F1
#
_entry.id   AF-A0A843G8I8-F1
#
_cell.length_a   1.000
_cell.length_b   1.000
_cell.length_c   1.000
_cell.angle_alpha   90.00
_cell.angle_beta   90.00
_cell.angle_gamma   90.00
#
_symmetry.space_group_name_H-M   'P 1'
#
loop_
_entity.id
_entity.type
_entity.pdbx_description
1 polymer ?
#
loop_
_entity_poly.entity_id
_entity_poly.type
_entity_poly.pdbx_seq_one_letter_code
_entity_poly.pdbx_strand_id
1 'polypeptide(L)' 'LVSFALPYIFITISLNHMDAGTAVILSSGEPIAALAFGMIFYLEMPTILMVCGVIITIAALILLSRSSANEA' A
#
# COMPACT_ATOMS: atom_id res chain seq x y z
N LEU A 1 12.30 17.11 -0.35
CA LEU A 1 11.10 17.83 -0.82
C LEU A 1 10.28 16.97 -1.77
N VAL A 2 10.83 16.52 -2.91
CA VAL A 2 10.12 15.66 -3.89
C VAL A 2 9.58 14.35 -3.28
N SER A 3 10.33 13.65 -2.42
CA SER A 3 9.89 12.37 -1.84
C SER A 3 8.63 12.43 -0.96
N PHE A 4 8.29 13.60 -0.41
CA PHE A 4 7.06 13.79 0.39
C PHE A 4 6.00 14.60 -0.37
N ALA A 5 6.41 15.60 -1.15
CA ALA A 5 5.47 16.42 -1.90
C ALA A 5 4.73 15.59 -2.97
N LEU A 6 5.42 14.66 -3.63
CA LEU A 6 4.83 13.82 -4.68
C LEU A 6 3.70 12.91 -4.16
N PRO A 7 3.90 12.06 -3.12
CA PRO A 7 2.82 11.22 -2.60
C PRO A 7 1.67 12.05 -2.02
N TYR A 8 1.96 13.22 -1.43
CA TYR A 8 0.94 14.11 -0.89
C TYR A 8 0.02 14.70 -1.99
N ILE A 9 0.60 15.12 -3.12
CA ILE A 9 -0.15 15.59 -4.28
C ILE A 9 -0.97 14.44 -4.88
N PHE A 10 -0.39 13.25 -4.99
CA PHE A 10 -1.08 12.08 -5.52
C PHE A 10 -2.27 11.65 -4.65
N ILE A 11 -2.09 11.61 -3.33
CA ILE A 11 -3.19 11.37 -2.38
C ILE A 11 -4.28 12.42 -2.53
N THR A 12 -3.91 13.70 -2.65
CA THR A 12 -4.89 14.79 -2.78
C THR A 12 -5.71 14.65 -4.06
N ILE A 13 -5.10 14.23 -5.17
CA ILE A 13 -5.81 13.95 -6.43
C ILE A 13 -6.71 12.72 -6.29
N SER A 14 -6.23 11.65 -5.65
CA SER A 14 -7.01 10.43 -5.41
C SER A 14 -8.24 10.71 -4.55
N LEU A 15 -8.13 11.57 -3.52
CA LEU A 15 -9.28 12.00 -2.70
C LEU A 15 -10.33 12.77 -3.50
N ASN A 16 -9.98 13.34 -4.66
CA ASN A 16 -10.92 14.04 -5.52
C ASN A 16 -11.68 13.10 -6.48
N HIS A 17 -11.13 11.90 -6.74
CA HIS A 17 -11.69 10.93 -7.69
C HIS A 17 -12.17 9.62 -7.04
N MET A 18 -11.82 9.37 -5.78
CA MET A 18 -12.10 8.13 -5.04
C MET A 18 -12.48 8.46 -3.60
N ASP A 19 -13.29 7.60 -2.98
CA ASP A 19 -13.58 7.69 -1.56
C ASP A 19 -12.32 7.71 -0.70
N ALA A 20 -12.32 8.58 0.30
CA ALA A 20 -11.15 8.86 1.12
C ALA A 20 -10.57 7.60 1.77
N GLY A 21 -11.45 6.68 2.19
CA GLY A 21 -11.04 5.40 2.75
C GLY A 21 -10.30 4.53 1.73
N THR A 22 -10.81 4.40 0.51
CA THR A 22 -10.17 3.57 -0.53
C THR A 22 -8.83 4.16 -0.96
N ALA A 23 -8.74 5.48 -1.15
CA ALA A 23 -7.50 6.16 -1.53
C ALA A 23 -6.39 5.97 -0.48
N VAL A 24 -6.72 6.10 0.81
CA VAL A 24 -5.75 5.93 1.91
C VAL A 24 -5.33 4.47 2.06
N ILE A 25 -6.26 3.52 1.92
CA ILE A 25 -5.94 2.09 2.04
C ILE A 25 -5.04 1.65 0.88
N LEU A 26 -5.28 2.12 -0.34
CA LEU A 26 -4.38 1.85 -1.48
C LEU A 26 -2.99 2.47 -1.28
N SER A 27 -2.91 3.64 -0.64
CA SER A 27 -1.62 4.24 -0.30
C SER A 27 -0.81 3.40 0.69
N SER A 28 -1.45 2.58 1.52
CA SER A 28 -0.77 1.70 2.47
C SER A 28 -0.20 0.41 1.85
N GLY A 29 -0.23 0.27 0.52
CA GLY A 29 0.43 -0.80 -0.24
C GLY A 29 1.97 -0.76 -0.24
N GLU A 30 2.58 0.14 0.53
CA GLU A 30 4.02 0.24 0.77
C GLU A 30 4.75 -1.09 1.05
N PRO A 31 4.25 -2.06 1.85
CA PRO A 31 4.98 -3.31 2.12
C PRO A 31 5.17 -4.17 0.87
N ILE A 32 4.26 -4.08 -0.12
CA ILE A 32 4.37 -4.80 -1.39
C ILE A 32 5.48 -4.18 -2.23
N ALA A 33 5.49 -2.84 -2.30
CA ALA A 33 6.54 -2.09 -2.97
C ALA A 33 7.90 -2.36 -2.32
N ALA A 34 7.98 -2.32 -0.98
CA ALA A 34 9.21 -2.59 -0.25
C ALA A 34 9.79 -3.98 -0.58
N LEU A 35 8.96 -5.01 -0.66
CA LEU A 35 9.41 -6.35 -1.04
C LEU A 35 9.87 -6.43 -2.51
N ALA A 36 9.12 -5.82 -3.43
CA ALA A 36 9.45 -5.82 -4.86
C ALA A 36 10.74 -5.03 -5.14
N PHE A 37 10.87 -3.83 -4.56
CA PHE A 37 12.08 -3.02 -4.66
C PHE A 37 13.27 -3.69 -3.96
N GLY A 38 13.06 -4.34 -2.80
CA GLY A 38 14.08 -5.15 -2.12
C GLY A 38 14.61 -6.29 -2.99
N MET A 39 13.72 -7.06 -3.61
CA MET A 39 14.12 -8.13 -4.53
C MET A 39 14.84 -7.61 -5.79
N ILE A 40 14.39 -6.50 -6.38
CA ILE A 40 14.94 -5.99 -7.65
C ILE A 40 16.27 -5.26 -7.45
N PHE A 41 16.36 -4.37 -6.46
CA PHE A 41 17.53 -3.50 -6.28
C PHE A 41 18.58 -4.08 -5.34
N TYR A 42 18.16 -4.84 -4.33
CA TYR A 42 19.07 -5.42 -3.34
C TYR A 42 19.33 -6.91 -3.57
N LEU A 43 18.63 -7.54 -4.54
CA LEU A 43 18.72 -8.99 -4.81
C LEU A 43 18.54 -9.82 -3.54
N GLU A 44 17.76 -9.30 -2.58
CA GLU A 44 17.49 -9.98 -1.33
C GLU A 44 16.75 -11.29 -1.62
N MET A 45 17.25 -12.41 -1.07
CA MET A 45 16.50 -13.66 -1.08
C MET A 45 15.23 -13.46 -0.24
N PRO A 46 14.03 -13.52 -0.84
CA PRO A 46 12.80 -13.35 -0.09
C PRO A 46 12.67 -14.50 0.90
N THR A 47 12.88 -14.21 2.18
CA THR A 47 12.72 -15.22 3.24
C THR A 47 11.24 -15.54 3.42
N ILE A 48 10.94 -16.76 3.88
CA ILE A 48 9.56 -17.22 4.14
C ILE A 48 8.81 -16.24 5.06
N LEU A 49 9.53 -15.63 6.01
CA LEU A 49 8.95 -14.66 6.94
C LEU A 49 8.52 -13.35 6.24
N MET A 50 9.32 -12.85 5.30
CA MET A 50 8.97 -11.65 4.51
C MET A 50 7.72 -11.90 3.65
N VAL A 51 7.65 -13.06 3.00
CA VAL A 51 6.49 -13.44 2.17
C VAL A 51 5.24 -13.57 3.04
N CYS A 52 5.33 -14.25 4.20
CA CYS A 52 4.23 -14.32 5.16
C CYS A 52 3.77 -12.92 5.62
N GLY A 53 4.71 -12.03 5.95
CA GLY A 53 4.41 -10.66 6.36
C GLY A 53 3.64 -9.90 5.28
N VAL A 54 4.05 -10.01 4.02
CA VAL A 54 3.37 -9.38 2.88
C VAL A 54 1.98 -9.99 2.63
N ILE A 55 1.82 -11.30 2.75
CA ILE A 55 0.50 -11.95 2.63
C ILE A 55 -0.46 -11.46 3.72
N ILE A 56 0.00 -11.36 4.97
CA ILE A 56 -0.81 -10.87 6.09
C ILE A 56 -1.19 -9.40 5.88
N THR A 57 -0.25 -8.56 5.43
CA THR A 57 -0.57 -7.15 5.14
C THR A 57 -1.56 -7.03 3.99
N ILE A 58 -1.38 -7.75 2.88
CA ILE A 58 -2.36 -7.77 1.77
C ILE A 58 -3.75 -8.19 2.28
N ALA A 59 -3.82 -9.26 3.09
CA ALA A 59 -5.09 -9.72 3.66
C ALA A 59 -5.76 -8.66 4.55
N ALA A 60 -4.99 -7.97 5.38
CA ALA A 60 -5.47 -6.87 6.21
C ALA A 60 -5.95 -5.69 5.37
N LEU A 61 -5.23 -5.32 4.31
CA LEU A 61 -5.62 -4.24 3.40
C LEU A 61 -6.92 -4.57 2.66
N ILE A 62 -7.11 -5.82 2.23
CA ILE A 62 -8.36 -6.27 1.59
C ILE A 62 -9.52 -6.21 2.58
N LEU A 63 -9.32 -6.69 3.82
CA LEU A 63 -10.34 -6.63 4.86
C LEU A 63 -10.73 -5.17 5.16
N LEU A 64 -9.75 -4.30 5.32
CA LEU A 64 -9.95 -2.88 5.60
C LEU A 64 -10.62 -2.15 4.42
N SER A 65 -10.22 -2.48 3.18
CA SER A 65 -10.83 -1.93 1.95
C SER A 65 -12.31 -2.30 1.87
N ARG A 66 -12.65 -3.54 2.18
CA ARG A 66 -14.04 -4.00 2.20
C ARG A 66 -14.85 -3.41 3.34
N SER A 67 -14.26 -3.23 4.52
CA SER A 67 -14.92 -2.56 5.64
C SER A 67 -15.24 -1.11 5.29
N SER A 68 -14.28 -0.37 4.73
CA SER A 68 -14.47 1.01 4.32
C SER A 68 -15.50 1.16 3.20
N ALA A 69 -15.61 0.18 2.29
CA ALA A 69 -16.61 0.18 1.22
C ALA A 69 -18.03 -0.20 1.69
N ASN A 70 -18.15 -0.85 2.86
CA ASN A 70 -19.44 -1.26 3.42
C ASN A 70 -20.06 -0.18 4.33
N GLU A 71 -19.30 0.86 4.68
CA GLU A 71 -19.77 2.01 5.47
C GLU A 71 -20.20 3.21 4.61
N ALA A 72 -20.03 3.14 3.27
CA ALA A 72 -20.49 4.12 2.29
C ALA A 72 -21.80 3.67 1.62
#